data_AF-A0A7S0UP44-F1
#
_entry.id   AF-A0A7S0UP44-F1
#
_cell.length_a   1.000
_cell.length_b   1.000
_cell.length_c   1.000
_cell.angle_alpha   90.00
_cell.angle_beta   90.00
_cell.angle_gamma   90.00
#
_symmetry.space_group_name_H-M   'P 1'
#
loop_
_entity.id
_entity.type
_entity.pdbx_description
1 polymer ?
#
loop_
_entity_poly.entity_id
_entity_poly.type
_entity_poly.pdbx_seq_one_letter_code
_entity_poly.pdbx_strand_id
1 'polypeptide(L)'
;ISNVVGAAASNTPRDPHGSKDGKDISNSGSGISTSHGSTSAAAKGNPSSQPPVFATEFRDAFNNLISDTLPDVRQAVAERLPEVARCLGPYHCATYLSAPLCRLLRDQTPAVQSAVVQVLPQTLIHWSVVPVSHSSLLHSISSSLTGGG
;
A
#
# COMPACT_ATOMS: atom_id res chain seq x y z
N ILE A 1 -25.52 -66.27 6.60
CA ILE A 1 -26.56 -65.45 7.27
C ILE A 1 -26.88 -64.30 6.31
N SER A 2 -28.12 -64.32 5.80
CA SER A 2 -28.94 -63.21 5.26
C SER A 2 -28.50 -62.37 4.03
N ASN A 3 -29.36 -62.48 3.00
CA ASN A 3 -29.85 -61.51 2.00
C ASN A 3 -29.69 -60.01 2.36
N VAL A 4 -29.65 -59.07 1.40
CA VAL A 4 -30.80 -58.43 0.67
C VAL A 4 -30.16 -57.40 -0.31
N VAL A 5 -30.30 -57.45 -1.64
CA VAL A 5 -31.39 -56.98 -2.55
C VAL A 5 -31.72 -55.47 -2.49
N GLY A 6 -31.73 -54.82 -3.67
CA GLY A 6 -32.56 -53.64 -3.99
C GLY A 6 -31.78 -52.34 -4.24
N ALA A 7 -31.68 -51.81 -5.46
CA ALA A 7 -32.70 -51.00 -6.18
C ALA A 7 -32.94 -49.63 -5.52
N ALA A 8 -33.15 -48.50 -6.18
CA ALA A 8 -33.14 -48.02 -7.56
C ALA A 8 -33.39 -46.49 -7.47
N ALA A 9 -33.01 -45.74 -8.51
CA ALA A 9 -33.62 -44.49 -9.00
C ALA A 9 -33.88 -43.29 -8.05
N SER A 10 -33.37 -42.11 -8.43
CA SER A 10 -34.23 -41.06 -8.98
C SER A 10 -33.42 -39.84 -9.48
N ASN A 11 -33.56 -39.58 -10.78
CA ASN A 11 -33.28 -38.29 -11.41
C ASN A 11 -34.29 -37.25 -10.90
N THR A 12 -33.85 -36.01 -10.67
CA THR A 12 -34.64 -34.84 -11.06
C THR A 12 -33.73 -33.76 -11.67
N PRO A 13 -34.01 -33.31 -12.90
CA PRO A 13 -33.42 -32.10 -13.48
C PRO A 13 -34.23 -30.87 -13.05
N ARG A 14 -33.57 -29.74 -12.81
CA ARG A 14 -34.23 -28.45 -12.62
C ARG A 14 -33.68 -27.47 -13.65
N ASP A 15 -34.45 -27.32 -14.73
CA ASP A 15 -34.23 -26.33 -15.78
C ASP A 15 -34.65 -24.92 -15.35
N PRO A 16 -34.17 -23.89 -16.07
CA PRO A 16 -34.23 -22.48 -15.71
C PRO A 16 -35.48 -21.79 -16.25
N HIS A 17 -35.99 -20.79 -15.51
CA HIS A 17 -37.00 -19.87 -16.03
C HIS A 17 -36.51 -18.43 -15.90
N GLY A 18 -36.33 -17.77 -17.06
CA GLY A 18 -36.09 -16.35 -17.17
C GLY A 18 -37.37 -15.52 -17.28
N SER A 19 -37.19 -14.21 -17.09
CA SER A 19 -37.95 -13.07 -17.64
C SER A 19 -37.02 -11.86 -17.45
N LYS A 20 -36.43 -11.26 -18.50
CA LYS A 20 -36.98 -10.23 -19.41
C LYS A 20 -37.66 -9.07 -18.68
N ASP A 21 -37.02 -7.90 -18.76
CA ASP A 21 -37.53 -6.53 -18.97
C ASP A 21 -36.31 -5.58 -18.82
N GLY A 22 -35.87 -4.74 -19.75
CA GLY A 22 -36.57 -4.04 -20.83
C GLY A 22 -36.84 -2.59 -20.43
N LYS A 23 -35.81 -1.71 -20.42
CA LYS A 23 -36.04 -0.25 -20.44
C LYS A 23 -34.86 0.53 -21.02
N ASP A 24 -35.01 0.92 -22.28
CA ASP A 24 -34.30 2.02 -22.94
C ASP A 24 -34.69 3.37 -22.32
N ILE A 25 -33.73 4.27 -22.03
CA ILE A 25 -33.88 5.74 -22.21
C ILE A 25 -32.51 6.38 -22.55
N SER A 26 -32.45 6.83 -23.80
CA SER A 26 -31.71 7.91 -24.48
C SER A 26 -30.82 8.93 -23.72
N ASN A 27 -29.64 9.14 -24.32
CA ASN A 27 -29.06 10.39 -24.89
C ASN A 27 -29.15 11.73 -24.13
N SER A 28 -27.99 12.34 -23.88
CA SER A 28 -27.73 13.78 -24.11
C SER A 28 -26.22 14.04 -24.09
N GLY A 29 -25.68 14.50 -25.22
CA GLY A 29 -24.29 14.92 -25.35
C GLY A 29 -24.01 16.28 -24.73
N SER A 30 -22.73 16.64 -24.62
CA SER A 30 -22.19 17.98 -24.90
C SER A 30 -20.70 18.04 -24.57
N GLY A 31 -19.94 18.71 -25.45
CA GLY A 31 -18.79 19.50 -25.01
C GLY A 31 -17.41 18.90 -25.21
N ILE A 32 -16.95 18.90 -26.46
CA ILE A 32 -15.53 19.10 -26.76
C ILE A 32 -15.17 20.51 -26.28
N SER A 33 -14.19 20.65 -25.41
CA SER A 33 -13.57 21.95 -25.11
C SER A 33 -12.07 21.75 -24.97
N THR A 34 -11.41 21.93 -26.10
CA THR A 34 -9.99 22.27 -26.20
C THR A 34 -9.78 23.65 -25.58
N SER A 35 -8.94 23.77 -24.56
CA SER A 35 -8.31 25.04 -24.20
C SER A 35 -6.80 24.83 -24.08
N HIS A 36 -6.10 25.18 -25.15
CA HIS A 36 -4.68 25.48 -25.13
C HIS A 36 -4.50 26.98 -24.88
N GLY A 37 -3.55 27.31 -24.00
CA GLY A 37 -2.98 28.64 -23.81
C GLY A 37 -3.30 29.23 -22.43
N SER A 38 -2.42 29.95 -21.75
CA SER A 38 -1.00 30.26 -21.93
C SER A 38 -0.53 30.96 -20.64
N THR A 39 0.74 30.75 -20.29
CA THR A 39 1.64 31.72 -19.65
C THR A 39 1.39 32.25 -18.22
N SER A 40 2.31 31.82 -17.34
CA SER A 40 3.20 32.65 -16.51
C SER A 40 2.60 33.43 -15.32
N ALA A 41 2.89 32.93 -14.11
CA ALA A 41 3.24 33.79 -12.99
C ALA A 41 4.40 33.14 -12.21
N ALA A 42 5.52 33.86 -12.19
CA ALA A 42 6.77 33.46 -11.58
C ALA A 42 6.62 33.19 -10.08
N ALA A 43 6.85 31.94 -9.67
CA ALA A 43 7.22 31.60 -8.31
C ALA A 43 8.72 31.28 -8.31
N LYS A 44 9.52 32.30 -7.99
CA LYS A 44 10.93 32.15 -7.62
C LYS A 44 10.98 31.48 -6.24
N GLY A 45 10.71 30.18 -6.22
CA GLY A 45 10.73 29.32 -5.05
C GLY A 45 11.67 28.15 -5.31
N ASN A 46 12.68 28.03 -4.47
CA ASN A 46 13.65 26.95 -4.35
C ASN A 46 13.14 25.55 -4.84
N PRO A 47 13.83 24.83 -5.76
CA PRO A 47 13.38 23.51 -6.24
C PRO A 47 13.72 22.39 -5.26
N SER A 48 13.37 22.52 -3.98
CA SER A 48 13.66 21.50 -2.97
C SER A 48 12.47 21.25 -2.07
N SER A 49 11.67 20.22 -2.37
CA SER A 49 11.01 19.35 -1.37
C SER A 49 9.83 18.53 -1.92
N GLN A 50 9.26 18.86 -3.08
CA GLN A 50 8.12 18.09 -3.57
C GLN A 50 8.58 16.76 -4.18
N PRO A 51 8.05 15.61 -3.72
CA PRO A 51 8.29 14.34 -4.38
C PRO A 51 7.82 14.44 -5.83
N PRO A 52 8.49 13.76 -6.78
CA PRO A 52 7.97 13.65 -8.14
C PRO A 52 6.53 13.15 -8.10
N VAL A 53 5.64 13.69 -8.93
CA VAL A 53 4.20 13.34 -8.95
C VAL A 53 3.98 11.83 -8.96
N PHE A 54 4.76 11.10 -9.78
CA PHE A 54 4.76 9.64 -9.84
C PHE A 54 5.02 8.96 -8.48
N ALA A 55 5.96 9.47 -7.68
CA ALA A 55 6.27 8.87 -6.37
C ALA A 55 5.11 9.03 -5.39
N THR A 56 4.34 10.11 -5.52
CA THR A 56 3.16 10.37 -4.69
C THR A 56 2.01 9.45 -5.12
N GLU A 57 1.72 9.37 -6.41
CA GLU A 57 0.69 8.48 -6.97
C GLU A 57 0.97 7.00 -6.63
N PHE A 58 2.23 6.56 -6.82
CA PHE A 58 2.62 5.19 -6.47
C PHE A 58 2.44 4.92 -4.97
N ARG A 59 2.88 5.85 -4.11
CA ARG A 59 2.74 5.71 -2.65
C ARG A 59 1.26 5.60 -2.26
N ASP A 60 0.40 6.41 -2.86
CA ASP A 60 -1.01 6.44 -2.52
C ASP A 60 -1.69 5.13 -3.00
N ALA A 61 -1.38 4.67 -4.22
CA ALA A 61 -1.84 3.36 -4.72
C ALA A 61 -1.36 2.20 -3.85
N PHE A 62 -0.09 2.19 -3.45
CA PHE A 62 0.47 1.17 -2.56
C PHE A 62 -0.22 1.15 -1.20
N ASN A 63 -0.46 2.32 -0.60
CA ASN A 63 -1.20 2.43 0.66
C ASN A 63 -2.64 1.94 0.56
N ASN A 64 -3.30 2.16 -0.59
CA ASN A 64 -4.63 1.63 -0.83
C ASN A 64 -4.63 0.09 -0.85
N LEU A 65 -3.65 -0.54 -1.50
CA LEU A 65 -3.53 -2.00 -1.53
C LEU A 65 -3.24 -2.60 -0.14
N ILE A 66 -2.44 -1.91 0.68
CA ILE A 66 -2.19 -2.32 2.08
C ILE A 66 -3.47 -2.26 2.93
N SER A 67 -4.42 -1.41 2.56
CA SER A 67 -5.68 -1.23 3.27
C SER A 67 -6.88 -1.76 2.48
N ASP A 68 -6.62 -2.63 1.50
CA ASP A 68 -7.66 -3.23 0.67
C ASP A 68 -8.65 -4.04 1.53
N THR A 69 -9.90 -4.10 1.12
CA THR A 69 -10.94 -4.85 1.84
C THR A 69 -10.72 -6.35 1.72
N LEU A 70 -10.12 -6.81 0.62
CA LEU A 70 -9.85 -8.22 0.36
C LEU A 70 -8.57 -8.68 1.08
N PRO A 71 -8.64 -9.70 1.96
CA PRO A 71 -7.48 -10.22 2.66
C PRO A 71 -6.37 -10.71 1.73
N ASP A 72 -6.74 -11.34 0.62
CA ASP A 72 -5.78 -11.89 -0.35
C ASP A 72 -4.93 -10.80 -1.00
N VAL A 73 -5.49 -9.61 -1.23
CA VAL A 73 -4.75 -8.46 -1.77
C VAL A 73 -3.72 -7.96 -0.75
N ARG A 74 -4.14 -7.78 0.52
CA ARG A 74 -3.23 -7.35 1.58
C ARG A 74 -2.12 -8.39 1.84
N GLN A 75 -2.45 -9.68 1.76
CA GLN A 75 -1.46 -10.75 1.87
C GLN A 75 -0.46 -10.70 0.72
N ALA A 76 -0.91 -10.57 -0.52
CA ALA A 76 -0.03 -10.45 -1.69
C ALA A 76 0.92 -9.25 -1.57
N VAL A 77 0.45 -8.13 -1.01
CA VAL A 77 1.31 -6.98 -0.72
C VAL A 77 2.35 -7.31 0.35
N ALA A 78 1.93 -7.96 1.44
CA ALA A 78 2.82 -8.38 2.52
C ALA A 78 3.95 -9.28 2.00
N GLU A 79 3.65 -10.23 1.12
CA GLU A 79 4.64 -11.13 0.51
C GLU A 79 5.65 -10.40 -0.39
N ARG A 80 5.34 -9.19 -0.86
CA ARG A 80 6.19 -8.38 -1.76
C ARG A 80 6.86 -7.18 -1.08
N LEU A 81 6.75 -7.07 0.24
CA LEU A 81 7.39 -6.01 1.00
C LEU A 81 8.92 -5.95 0.80
N PRO A 82 9.67 -7.07 0.74
CA PRO A 82 11.10 -7.06 0.51
C PRO A 82 11.50 -6.37 -0.79
N GLU A 83 10.80 -6.64 -1.89
CA GLU A 83 11.11 -6.04 -3.19
C GLU A 83 10.86 -4.53 -3.18
N VAL A 84 9.77 -4.09 -2.54
CA VAL A 84 9.47 -2.67 -2.38
C VAL A 84 10.55 -1.98 -1.55
N ALA A 85 10.95 -2.58 -0.43
CA ALA A 85 12.01 -2.05 0.43
C ALA A 85 13.36 -1.98 -0.30
N ARG A 86 13.69 -3.01 -1.08
CA ARG A 86 14.90 -3.04 -1.92
C ARG A 86 14.90 -1.91 -2.96
N CYS A 87 13.76 -1.63 -3.59
CA CYS A 87 13.63 -0.57 -4.59
C CYS A 87 13.71 0.84 -3.99
N LEU A 88 13.18 1.04 -2.78
CA LEU A 88 13.27 2.33 -2.08
C LEU A 88 14.68 2.59 -1.53
N GLY A 89 15.37 1.53 -1.11
CA GLY A 89 16.69 1.63 -0.52
C GLY A 89 16.69 2.13 0.93
N PRO A 90 17.85 2.07 1.59
CA PRO A 90 17.95 2.11 3.04
C PRO A 90 17.48 3.43 3.68
N TYR A 91 17.75 4.55 3.02
CA TYR A 91 17.40 5.89 3.51
C TYR A 91 15.89 6.16 3.49
N HIS A 92 15.16 5.54 2.57
CA HIS A 92 13.74 5.83 2.33
C HIS A 92 12.79 4.84 2.99
N CYS A 93 13.23 3.60 3.28
CA CYS A 93 12.41 2.58 3.93
C CYS A 93 11.85 3.04 5.28
N ALA A 94 12.69 3.63 6.14
CA ALA A 94 12.24 4.09 7.46
C ALA A 94 11.16 5.19 7.35
N THR A 95 11.27 6.09 6.38
CA THR A 95 10.31 7.17 6.18
C THR A 95 8.99 6.68 5.59
N TYR A 96 9.03 5.82 4.57
CA TYR A 96 7.83 5.49 3.79
C TYR A 96 7.19 4.15 4.16
N LEU A 97 7.95 3.18 4.68
CA LEU A 97 7.45 1.83 4.94
C LEU A 97 7.17 1.54 6.40
N SER A 98 7.61 2.37 7.35
CA SER A 98 7.37 2.11 8.78
C SER A 98 5.87 1.99 9.12
N ALA A 99 5.07 2.96 8.68
CA ALA A 99 3.62 2.92 8.93
C ALA A 99 2.92 1.75 8.18
N PRO A 100 3.18 1.53 6.88
CA PRO A 100 2.76 0.32 6.17
C PRO A 100 3.08 -1.00 6.88
N LEU A 101 4.34 -1.18 7.27
CA LEU A 101 4.83 -2.40 7.91
C LEU A 101 4.11 -2.62 9.24
N CYS A 102 4.01 -1.59 10.08
CA CYS A 102 3.28 -1.69 11.34
C CYS A 102 1.79 -1.99 11.15
N ARG A 103 1.17 -1.50 10.07
CA ARG A 103 -0.24 -1.79 9.75
C ARG A 103 -0.41 -3.27 9.41
N LEU A 104 0.43 -3.82 8.53
CA LEU A 104 0.37 -5.22 8.13
C LEU A 104 0.73 -6.17 9.29
N LEU A 105 1.68 -5.82 10.16
CA LEU A 105 1.98 -6.57 11.39
C LEU A 105 0.79 -6.64 12.36
N ARG A 106 -0.13 -5.69 12.28
CA ARG A 106 -1.34 -5.59 13.13
C ARG A 106 -2.62 -5.88 12.33
N ASP A 107 -2.49 -6.49 11.15
CA ASP A 107 -3.62 -6.80 10.29
C ASP A 107 -4.61 -7.72 11.02
N GLN A 108 -5.93 -7.56 10.83
CA GLN A 108 -6.89 -8.45 11.50
C GLN A 108 -6.87 -9.90 11.00
N THR A 109 -6.30 -10.17 9.81
CA THR A 109 -6.26 -11.50 9.20
C THR A 109 -4.95 -12.18 9.59
N PRO A 110 -4.98 -13.34 10.27
CA PRO A 110 -3.77 -14.04 10.69
C PRO A 110 -2.86 -14.46 9.52
N ALA A 111 -3.43 -14.79 8.36
CA ALA A 111 -2.65 -15.14 7.16
C ALA A 111 -1.78 -13.97 6.68
N VAL A 112 -2.32 -12.74 6.70
CA VAL A 112 -1.56 -11.52 6.36
C VAL A 112 -0.43 -11.30 7.37
N GLN A 113 -0.73 -11.38 8.67
CA GLN A 113 0.31 -11.25 9.71
C GLN A 113 1.43 -12.27 9.54
N SER A 114 1.07 -13.54 9.28
CA SER A 114 2.04 -14.62 9.05
C SER A 114 2.92 -14.32 7.84
N ALA A 115 2.34 -13.87 6.73
CA ALA A 115 3.09 -13.49 5.53
C ALA A 115 4.10 -12.38 5.83
N VAL A 116 3.72 -11.35 6.59
CA VAL A 116 4.65 -10.28 6.98
C VAL A 116 5.78 -10.81 7.84
N VAL A 117 5.48 -11.63 8.84
CA VAL A 117 6.50 -12.19 9.76
C VAL A 117 7.52 -13.04 9.00
N GLN A 118 7.10 -13.80 7.99
CA GLN A 118 7.98 -14.61 7.15
C GLN A 118 8.99 -13.76 6.37
N VAL A 119 8.56 -12.60 5.87
CA VAL A 119 9.43 -11.71 5.07
C VAL A 119 10.12 -10.63 5.89
N LEU A 120 9.80 -10.51 7.18
CA LEU A 120 10.26 -9.43 8.05
C LEU A 120 11.79 -9.30 8.10
N PRO A 121 12.58 -10.39 8.30
CA PRO A 121 14.03 -10.28 8.35
C PRO A 121 14.61 -9.72 7.04
N GLN A 122 14.15 -10.24 5.90
CA GLN A 122 14.60 -9.80 4.58
C GLN A 122 14.24 -8.34 4.33
N THR A 123 13.05 -7.92 4.77
CA THR A 123 12.59 -6.54 4.62
C THR A 123 13.45 -5.58 5.44
N LEU A 124 13.77 -5.93 6.68
CA LEU A 124 14.53 -5.08 7.61
C LEU A 124 16.01 -4.91 7.24
N ILE A 125 16.59 -5.77 6.41
CA ILE A 125 17.95 -5.57 5.86
C ILE A 125 18.04 -4.24 5.09
N HIS A 126 16.93 -3.76 4.55
CA HIS A 126 16.83 -2.49 3.84
C HIS A 126 16.46 -1.31 4.74
N TRP A 127 16.51 -1.40 6.07
CA TRP A 127 16.34 -0.24 6.94
C TRP A 127 17.70 0.35 7.32
N SER A 128 17.97 1.62 6.97
CA SER A 128 19.08 2.32 7.63
C SER A 128 18.69 2.66 9.05
N VAL A 129 19.34 2.05 10.04
CA VAL A 129 19.40 2.62 11.38
C VAL A 129 20.42 3.75 11.30
N VAL A 130 19.96 5.00 11.17
CA VAL A 130 20.88 6.15 11.30
C VAL A 130 21.39 6.12 12.75
N PRO A 131 22.69 5.91 13.00
CA PRO A 131 23.22 6.06 14.34
C PRO A 131 23.02 7.52 14.73
N VAL A 132 22.25 7.75 15.81
CA VAL A 132 22.06 9.08 16.38
C VAL A 132 23.43 9.60 16.74
N SER A 133 23.97 10.49 15.93
CA SER A 133 25.30 11.04 16.17
C SER A 133 25.20 11.91 17.42
N HIS A 134 25.88 11.51 18.50
CA HIS A 134 25.95 12.25 19.77
C HIS A 134 26.64 13.62 19.64
N SER A 135 26.95 14.08 18.43
CA SER A 135 27.65 15.33 18.12
C SER A 135 26.92 16.59 18.60
N SER A 136 25.62 16.51 18.86
CA SER A 136 24.83 17.64 19.38
C SER A 136 25.03 17.88 20.88
N LEU A 137 25.57 16.92 21.63
CA LEU A 137 25.79 17.09 23.08
C LEU A 137 27.10 17.82 23.40
N LEU A 138 28.12 17.72 22.55
CA LEU A 138 29.45 18.29 22.85
C LEU A 138 29.57 19.79 22.59
N HIS A 139 28.72 20.37 21.72
CA HIS A 139 28.70 21.83 21.52
C HIS A 139 27.97 22.58 22.66
N SER A 140 27.03 21.93 23.35
CA SER A 140 26.34 22.53 24.49
C SER A 140 27.25 22.61 25.72
N ILE A 141 28.10 21.60 25.95
CA ILE A 141 28.99 21.53 27.12
C ILE A 141 30.15 22.53 27.01
N SER A 142 30.67 22.78 25.79
CA SER A 142 31.79 23.72 25.61
C SER A 142 31.41 25.19 25.82
N SER A 143 30.13 25.53 25.71
CA SER A 143 29.63 26.90 25.86
C SER A 143 29.46 27.34 27.32
N SER A 144 29.39 26.39 28.27
CA SER A 144 29.22 26.68 29.70
C SER A 144 30.54 26.82 30.48
N LEU A 145 31.69 26.62 29.85
CA LEU A 145 33.01 26.67 30.49
C LEU A 145 33.82 27.97 30.21
N THR A 146 33.32 28.88 29.38
CA THR A 146 34.04 30.12 29.00
C THR A 146 33.43 31.42 29.58
N GLY A 147 32.50 31.33 30.53
CA GLY A 147 31.87 32.49 31.18
C GLY A 147 32.35 32.69 32.62
N GLY A 148 33.62 33.02 32.81
CA GLY A 148 34.19 33.34 34.11
C GLY A 148 35.44 34.20 33.96
N GLY A 149 35.23 35.52 33.99
CA GLY A 149 36.26 36.56 33.99
C GLY A 149 35.66 37.86 34.50
#